data_AF-A0A1S9CV88-F1
#
_entry.id   AF-A0A1S9CV88-F1
#
_cell.length_a   1.000
_cell.length_b   1.000
_cell.length_c   1.000
_cell.angle_alpha   90.00
_cell.angle_beta   90.00
_cell.angle_gamma   90.00
#
_symmetry.space_group_name_H-M   'P 1'
#
loop_
_entity.id
_entity.type
_entity.pdbx_description
1 polymer ?
#
loop_
_entity_poly.entity_id
_entity_poly.type
_entity_poly.pdbx_seq_one_letter_code
_entity_poly.pdbx_strand_id
1 'polypeptide(L)'
;MLHDRSGNNLIENSDSHNNRDDQGTSPGGDADGFATVLVGSGNVLRNNRAWQNSDDGYDAFNGTNGVAFEGNFAFENGYNESLGNAGGNGDGFKLGGQKTGFFSGSNIVTNNLSWRNKQHGFDGNGANTPNTIINNTAWLNGNTNFIFTVAVADVLRNNLTFTGRIARHAVVDDEFNSWNLPITINAADFESLVDTIARGPRRSDGTLPASGFLHLATESYLIDQGTDVGLPYSGTAPDLGAYEALPLPSGYRR
;
A
#
# COMPACT_ATOMS: atom_id res chain seq x y z
N MET A 1 -14.33 -4.57 8.33
CA MET A 1 -13.52 -4.55 9.57
C MET A 1 -13.25 -5.98 10.01
N LEU A 2 -11.99 -6.31 10.34
CA LEU A 2 -11.63 -7.53 11.08
C LEU A 2 -11.30 -7.12 12.53
N HIS A 3 -11.90 -7.80 13.52
CA HIS A 3 -11.68 -7.49 14.93
C HIS A 3 -11.85 -8.69 15.88
N ASP A 4 -11.69 -8.48 17.18
CA ASP A 4 -11.91 -9.47 18.25
C ASP A 4 -11.22 -10.82 18.04
N ARG A 5 -9.92 -10.77 17.70
CA ARG A 5 -9.07 -11.95 17.45
C ARG A 5 -9.51 -12.79 16.23
N SER A 6 -10.31 -12.22 15.32
CA SER A 6 -10.61 -12.84 14.03
C SER A 6 -9.31 -13.21 13.31
N GLY A 7 -9.17 -14.47 12.89
CA GLY A 7 -7.99 -15.00 12.21
C GLY A 7 -8.38 -15.88 11.03
N ASN A 8 -7.43 -16.11 10.12
CA ASN A 8 -7.60 -16.92 8.91
C ASN A 8 -8.74 -16.44 7.98
N ASN A 9 -8.98 -15.13 7.90
CA ASN A 9 -9.93 -14.55 6.96
C ASN A 9 -9.22 -14.15 5.66
N LEU A 10 -9.87 -14.39 4.53
CA LEU A 10 -9.49 -13.83 3.24
C LEU A 10 -10.55 -12.80 2.81
N ILE A 11 -10.14 -11.55 2.71
CA ILE A 11 -10.93 -10.49 2.07
C ILE A 11 -10.30 -10.24 0.71
N GLU A 12 -10.99 -10.64 -0.35
CA GLU A 12 -10.43 -10.62 -1.70
C GLU A 12 -11.36 -9.91 -2.68
N ASN A 13 -10.76 -9.22 -3.67
CA ASN A 13 -11.46 -8.61 -4.80
C ASN A 13 -12.62 -7.68 -4.38
N SER A 14 -12.47 -7.00 -3.24
CA SER A 14 -13.50 -6.14 -2.65
C SER A 14 -13.15 -4.67 -2.82
N ASP A 15 -14.19 -3.84 -2.87
CA ASP A 15 -14.07 -2.38 -2.98
C ASP A 15 -14.72 -1.73 -1.76
N SER A 16 -14.02 -0.79 -1.12
CA SER A 16 -14.53 -0.01 0.01
C SER A 16 -14.23 1.47 -0.20
N HIS A 17 -15.27 2.27 -0.38
CA HIS A 17 -15.08 3.63 -0.87
C HIS A 17 -16.20 4.59 -0.47
N ASN A 18 -15.87 5.88 -0.48
CA ASN A 18 -16.81 6.96 -0.12
C ASN A 18 -17.43 6.77 1.28
N ASN A 19 -16.74 6.06 2.16
CA ASN A 19 -17.15 5.90 3.56
C ASN A 19 -16.83 7.18 4.33
N ARG A 20 -17.76 7.59 5.20
CA ARG A 20 -17.65 8.81 6.00
C ARG A 20 -18.42 8.71 7.31
N ASP A 21 -17.82 9.23 8.36
CA ASP A 21 -18.39 9.34 9.70
C ASP A 21 -18.51 10.81 10.15
N ASP A 22 -19.67 11.44 10.04
CA ASP A 22 -19.83 12.86 10.45
C ASP A 22 -20.13 13.05 11.95
N GLN A 23 -20.15 11.97 12.73
CA GLN A 23 -20.53 11.99 14.14
C GLN A 23 -19.29 11.92 15.05
N GLY A 24 -19.38 12.46 16.26
CA GLY A 24 -18.32 12.35 17.27
C GLY A 24 -17.36 13.55 17.31
N THR A 25 -16.19 13.36 17.92
CA THR A 25 -15.23 14.44 18.18
C THR A 25 -14.24 14.68 17.03
N SER A 26 -14.22 13.78 16.04
CA SER A 26 -13.32 13.83 14.88
C SER A 26 -14.10 13.56 13.60
N PRO A 27 -15.01 14.47 13.15
CA PRO A 27 -15.82 14.23 11.96
C PRO A 27 -14.97 13.88 10.71
N GLY A 28 -15.22 12.71 10.14
CA GLY A 28 -14.52 12.14 9.01
C GLY A 28 -13.20 11.45 9.37
N GLY A 29 -12.89 11.31 10.66
CA GLY A 29 -11.61 10.85 11.18
C GLY A 29 -11.59 9.39 11.63
N ASP A 30 -12.69 8.64 11.49
CA ASP A 30 -12.75 7.23 11.92
C ASP A 30 -13.30 6.28 10.83
N ALA A 31 -13.68 6.78 9.64
CA ALA A 31 -14.20 5.95 8.55
C ALA A 31 -13.11 5.56 7.52
N ASP A 32 -12.55 4.36 7.73
CA ASP A 32 -11.61 3.71 6.82
C ASP A 32 -12.30 2.86 5.75
N GLY A 33 -11.54 2.53 4.70
CA GLY A 33 -11.92 1.50 3.74
C GLY A 33 -11.91 0.11 4.36
N PHE A 34 -10.76 -0.31 4.90
CA PHE A 34 -10.56 -1.59 5.54
C PHE A 34 -9.78 -1.47 6.85
N ALA A 35 -10.46 -1.67 7.98
CA ALA A 35 -9.84 -1.69 9.30
C ALA A 35 -9.52 -3.12 9.79
N THR A 36 -8.33 -3.31 10.36
CA THR A 36 -7.81 -4.55 10.94
C THR A 36 -7.32 -4.33 12.37
N VAL A 37 -8.25 -4.41 13.33
CA VAL A 37 -8.03 -3.96 14.72
C VAL A 37 -8.08 -5.15 15.66
N LEU A 38 -7.07 -5.37 16.51
CA LEU A 38 -7.06 -6.49 17.49
C LEU A 38 -7.31 -7.88 16.85
N VAL A 39 -6.75 -8.12 15.66
CA VAL A 39 -6.96 -9.35 14.91
C VAL A 39 -6.11 -10.52 15.40
N GLY A 40 -6.54 -11.74 15.09
CA GLY A 40 -5.73 -12.95 15.17
C GLY A 40 -4.78 -13.07 13.97
N SER A 41 -4.02 -14.16 13.90
CA SER A 41 -3.08 -14.41 12.80
C SER A 41 -3.78 -14.91 11.52
N GLY A 42 -3.08 -14.84 10.39
CA GLY A 42 -3.46 -15.50 9.13
C GLY A 42 -4.50 -14.75 8.31
N ASN A 43 -4.78 -13.48 8.62
CA ASN A 43 -5.67 -12.67 7.81
C ASN A 43 -4.96 -12.14 6.56
N VAL A 44 -5.67 -12.17 5.45
CA VAL A 44 -5.18 -11.70 4.15
C VAL A 44 -6.20 -10.76 3.52
N LEU A 45 -5.74 -9.58 3.10
CA LEU A 45 -6.48 -8.67 2.24
C LEU A 45 -5.79 -8.69 0.88
N ARG A 46 -6.47 -9.23 -0.15
CA ARG A 46 -5.91 -9.40 -1.49
C ARG A 46 -6.71 -8.71 -2.59
N ASN A 47 -6.03 -8.02 -3.50
CA ASN A 47 -6.63 -7.43 -4.72
C ASN A 47 -7.85 -6.52 -4.44
N ASN A 48 -7.89 -5.90 -3.25
CA ASN A 48 -8.94 -4.97 -2.85
C ASN A 48 -8.63 -3.55 -3.33
N ARG A 49 -9.64 -2.67 -3.33
CA ARG A 49 -9.45 -1.24 -3.59
C ARG A 49 -10.13 -0.42 -2.49
N ALA A 50 -9.40 0.56 -1.96
CA ALA A 50 -9.91 1.51 -0.99
C ALA A 50 -9.70 2.94 -1.48
N TRP A 51 -10.78 3.69 -1.68
CA TRP A 51 -10.67 5.08 -2.15
C TRP A 51 -11.71 6.02 -1.61
N GLN A 52 -11.36 7.31 -1.50
CA GLN A 52 -12.28 8.35 -1.04
C GLN A 52 -12.96 8.02 0.30
N ASN A 53 -12.31 7.20 1.13
CA ASN A 53 -12.68 7.05 2.52
C ASN A 53 -12.21 8.30 3.27
N SER A 54 -12.99 8.75 4.24
CA SER A 54 -12.73 10.04 4.88
C SER A 54 -11.49 10.02 5.77
N ASP A 55 -11.15 8.89 6.41
CA ASP A 55 -9.87 8.71 7.13
C ASP A 55 -8.86 8.00 6.22
N ASP A 56 -8.73 6.67 6.28
CA ASP A 56 -7.70 5.95 5.51
C ASP A 56 -8.23 4.88 4.56
N GLY A 57 -7.37 4.43 3.65
CA GLY A 57 -7.66 3.28 2.79
C GLY A 57 -7.67 1.98 3.57
N TYR A 58 -6.54 1.67 4.22
CA TYR A 58 -6.33 0.50 5.06
C TYR A 58 -5.75 0.95 6.40
N ASP A 59 -6.39 0.55 7.50
CA ASP A 59 -5.94 0.87 8.86
C ASP A 59 -5.65 -0.39 9.69
N ALA A 60 -4.43 -0.49 10.20
CA ALA A 60 -3.95 -1.52 11.11
C ALA A 60 -3.64 -0.96 12.52
N PHE A 61 -4.25 0.16 12.91
CA PHE A 61 -4.15 0.71 14.26
C PHE A 61 -4.65 -0.32 15.29
N ASN A 62 -3.83 -0.55 16.33
CA ASN A 62 -4.01 -1.67 17.27
C ASN A 62 -4.13 -3.06 16.59
N GLY A 63 -3.67 -3.22 15.36
CA GLY A 63 -3.63 -4.49 14.65
C GLY A 63 -2.58 -5.41 15.26
N THR A 64 -3.03 -6.49 15.91
CA THR A 64 -2.16 -7.49 16.53
C THR A 64 -1.90 -8.66 15.57
N ASN A 65 -0.75 -9.32 15.68
CA ASN A 65 -0.38 -10.54 14.93
C ASN A 65 -0.11 -10.40 13.42
N GLY A 66 -0.17 -9.17 12.88
CA GLY A 66 0.13 -8.88 11.48
C GLY A 66 -0.95 -9.32 10.49
N VAL A 67 -1.06 -8.57 9.40
CA VAL A 67 -1.95 -8.85 8.25
C VAL A 67 -1.13 -8.88 6.96
N ALA A 68 -1.48 -9.79 6.05
CA ALA A 68 -0.95 -9.79 4.69
C ALA A 68 -1.81 -8.88 3.80
N PHE A 69 -1.21 -7.82 3.25
CA PHE A 69 -1.81 -6.94 2.27
C PHE A 69 -1.17 -7.21 0.92
N GLU A 70 -1.90 -7.86 0.01
CA GLU A 70 -1.38 -8.38 -1.26
C GLU A 70 -2.10 -7.75 -2.46
N GLY A 71 -1.40 -7.03 -3.33
CA GLY A 71 -2.00 -6.59 -4.60
C GLY A 71 -3.12 -5.54 -4.47
N ASN A 72 -3.24 -4.87 -3.34
CA ASN A 72 -4.33 -3.93 -3.07
C ASN A 72 -4.04 -2.53 -3.61
N PHE A 73 -5.09 -1.76 -3.88
CA PHE A 73 -5.00 -0.33 -4.25
C PHE A 73 -5.54 0.54 -3.13
N ALA A 74 -4.85 1.64 -2.83
CA ALA A 74 -5.31 2.70 -1.93
C ALA A 74 -5.12 4.08 -2.58
N PHE A 75 -6.20 4.83 -2.81
CA PHE A 75 -6.07 6.13 -3.48
C PHE A 75 -7.10 7.16 -3.05
N GLU A 76 -6.72 8.43 -3.07
CA GLU A 76 -7.63 9.54 -2.73
C GLU A 76 -8.37 9.38 -1.39
N ASN A 77 -7.75 8.74 -0.40
CA ASN A 77 -8.29 8.72 0.97
C ASN A 77 -7.90 10.00 1.72
N GLY A 78 -8.72 10.40 2.70
CA GLY A 78 -8.52 11.60 3.53
C GLY A 78 -9.22 12.87 3.03
N TYR A 79 -10.00 12.80 1.95
CA TYR A 79 -10.72 13.95 1.37
C TYR A 79 -12.20 13.92 1.74
N ASN A 80 -12.84 15.09 1.80
CA ASN A 80 -14.31 15.18 1.86
C ASN A 80 -14.96 14.99 0.47
N GLU A 81 -16.31 14.92 0.40
CA GLU A 81 -17.11 14.62 -0.81
C GLU A 81 -16.85 15.51 -2.04
N SER A 82 -16.01 16.53 -1.90
CA SER A 82 -15.35 17.25 -3.00
C SER A 82 -13.89 17.36 -2.62
N LEU A 83 -12.92 17.02 -3.49
CA LEU A 83 -11.47 16.91 -3.24
C LEU A 83 -10.75 18.19 -2.70
N GLY A 84 -11.39 19.03 -1.89
CA GLY A 84 -10.99 20.39 -1.55
C GLY A 84 -10.94 20.74 -0.06
N ASN A 85 -11.55 19.97 0.86
CA ASN A 85 -11.38 20.18 2.31
C ASN A 85 -10.89 18.90 3.02
N ALA A 86 -10.10 19.08 4.08
CA ALA A 86 -9.54 17.97 4.84
C ALA A 86 -10.65 17.12 5.49
N GLY A 87 -10.70 15.82 5.17
CA GLY A 87 -11.31 14.78 6.02
C GLY A 87 -10.35 14.38 7.14
N GLY A 88 -10.42 13.13 7.59
CA GLY A 88 -9.48 12.46 8.48
C GLY A 88 -8.06 12.33 7.91
N ASN A 89 -7.16 11.62 8.56
CA ASN A 89 -5.72 11.52 8.32
C ASN A 89 -5.34 11.45 6.84
N GLY A 90 -5.83 10.44 6.12
CA GLY A 90 -5.65 10.35 4.67
C GLY A 90 -4.44 9.56 4.25
N ASP A 91 -4.26 8.39 4.85
CA ASP A 91 -3.24 7.43 4.49
C ASP A 91 -3.79 6.40 3.51
N GLY A 92 -2.95 5.98 2.57
CA GLY A 92 -3.27 4.82 1.73
C GLY A 92 -3.27 3.55 2.58
N PHE A 93 -2.12 3.27 3.21
CA PHE A 93 -1.92 2.15 4.12
C PHE A 93 -1.32 2.66 5.44
N LYS A 94 -2.13 2.70 6.50
CA LYS A 94 -1.73 2.94 7.88
C LYS A 94 -1.42 1.61 8.54
N LEU A 95 -0.14 1.30 8.72
CA LEU A 95 0.38 -0.05 8.97
C LEU A 95 0.73 -0.31 10.45
N GLY A 96 0.07 0.39 11.36
CA GLY A 96 0.21 0.15 12.78
C GLY A 96 -0.19 1.35 13.63
N GLY A 97 0.58 1.59 14.69
CA GLY A 97 0.18 2.47 15.78
C GLY A 97 -0.63 1.73 16.83
N GLN A 98 -0.52 2.14 18.08
CA GLN A 98 -1.11 1.41 19.19
C GLN A 98 -1.38 2.30 20.40
N LYS A 99 -2.37 1.91 21.19
CA LYS A 99 -2.57 2.45 22.55
C LYS A 99 -1.43 1.98 23.47
N THR A 100 -1.16 2.75 24.53
CA THR A 100 -0.17 2.40 25.55
C THR A 100 -0.39 0.98 26.08
N GLY A 101 0.67 0.17 26.08
CA GLY A 101 0.64 -1.22 26.57
C GLY A 101 0.24 -2.27 25.53
N PHE A 102 -0.01 -1.87 24.29
CA PHE A 102 -0.29 -2.79 23.17
C PHE A 102 0.89 -2.87 22.19
N PHE A 103 0.80 -3.83 21.27
CA PHE A 103 1.73 -4.00 20.17
C PHE A 103 0.98 -3.97 18.84
N SER A 104 1.58 -3.39 17.83
CA SER A 104 1.10 -3.44 16.44
C SER A 104 2.25 -3.42 15.45
N GLY A 105 1.95 -3.82 14.22
CA GLY A 105 2.92 -4.07 13.16
C GLY A 105 2.89 -5.54 12.73
N SER A 106 4.06 -6.11 12.38
CA SER A 106 4.18 -7.47 11.82
C SER A 106 3.42 -7.68 10.51
N ASN A 107 3.03 -6.60 9.83
CA ASN A 107 2.33 -6.69 8.55
C ASN A 107 3.28 -7.10 7.44
N ILE A 108 2.76 -7.84 6.45
CA ILE A 108 3.46 -8.17 5.21
C ILE A 108 2.70 -7.48 4.08
N VAL A 109 3.34 -6.49 3.46
CA VAL A 109 2.70 -5.58 2.50
C VAL A 109 3.41 -5.76 1.16
N THR A 110 2.78 -6.49 0.25
CA THR A 110 3.38 -6.92 -1.01
C THR A 110 2.56 -6.49 -2.23
N ASN A 111 3.23 -5.95 -3.25
CA ASN A 111 2.62 -5.67 -4.56
C ASN A 111 1.44 -4.69 -4.54
N ASN A 112 1.37 -3.79 -3.57
CA ASN A 112 0.28 -2.83 -3.45
C ASN A 112 0.58 -1.53 -4.21
N LEU A 113 -0.49 -0.83 -4.62
CA LEU A 113 -0.44 0.51 -5.18
C LEU A 113 -1.01 1.54 -4.21
N SER A 114 -0.33 2.67 -4.05
CA SER A 114 -0.83 3.80 -3.26
C SER A 114 -0.63 5.14 -3.97
N TRP A 115 -1.69 5.88 -4.28
CA TRP A 115 -1.54 7.16 -4.98
C TRP A 115 -2.55 8.23 -4.60
N ARG A 116 -2.10 9.48 -4.62
CA ARG A 116 -2.95 10.67 -4.38
C ARG A 116 -3.79 10.60 -3.09
N ASN A 117 -3.35 9.88 -2.06
CA ASN A 117 -3.93 10.02 -0.72
C ASN A 117 -3.54 11.39 -0.15
N LYS A 118 -4.38 11.95 0.72
CA LYS A 118 -4.18 13.31 1.25
C LYS A 118 -2.81 13.46 1.93
N GLN A 119 -2.38 12.46 2.68
CA GLN A 119 -1.18 12.55 3.51
C GLN A 119 -0.12 11.52 3.09
N HIS A 120 -0.32 10.23 3.36
CA HIS A 120 0.73 9.24 3.16
C HIS A 120 0.34 8.12 2.20
N GLY A 121 1.33 7.57 1.50
CA GLY A 121 1.16 6.36 0.70
C GLY A 121 1.14 5.11 1.57
N PHE A 122 2.30 4.81 2.16
CA PHE A 122 2.52 3.76 3.16
C PHE A 122 3.11 4.40 4.42
N ASP A 123 2.39 4.28 5.54
CA ASP A 123 2.76 4.84 6.83
C ASP A 123 2.91 3.74 7.88
N GLY A 124 4.09 3.64 8.52
CA GLY A 124 4.29 2.77 9.67
C GLY A 124 3.48 3.18 10.91
N ASN A 125 3.01 4.43 10.97
CA ASN A 125 2.13 5.02 12.00
C ASN A 125 2.55 4.74 13.45
N GLY A 126 3.86 4.64 13.68
CA GLY A 126 4.42 4.34 15.00
C GLY A 126 4.14 2.93 15.53
N ALA A 127 3.92 1.96 14.63
CA ALA A 127 4.06 0.54 14.92
C ALA A 127 5.32 0.29 15.76
N ASN A 128 5.20 -0.57 16.76
CA ASN A 128 6.31 -0.93 17.66
C ASN A 128 6.87 -2.33 17.39
N THR A 129 6.32 -3.02 16.39
CA THR A 129 6.83 -4.29 15.86
C THR A 129 7.12 -4.13 14.37
N PRO A 130 8.25 -4.64 13.84
CA PRO A 130 8.62 -4.44 12.44
C PRO A 130 7.56 -4.92 11.45
N ASN A 131 7.30 -4.10 10.43
CA ASN A 131 6.58 -4.46 9.23
C ASN A 131 7.55 -4.89 8.12
N THR A 132 7.04 -5.64 7.14
CA THR A 132 7.75 -6.04 5.93
C THR A 132 7.05 -5.46 4.70
N ILE A 133 7.73 -4.61 3.96
CA ILE A 133 7.18 -3.79 2.88
C ILE A 133 7.96 -4.10 1.60
N ILE A 134 7.35 -4.85 0.68
CA ILE A 134 8.04 -5.46 -0.46
C ILE A 134 7.31 -5.16 -1.76
N ASN A 135 8.04 -4.79 -2.81
CA ASN A 135 7.50 -4.63 -4.16
C ASN A 135 6.24 -3.73 -4.20
N ASN A 136 6.18 -2.62 -3.47
CA ASN A 136 5.01 -1.71 -3.54
C ASN A 136 5.32 -0.49 -4.40
N THR A 137 4.31 0.07 -5.06
CA THR A 137 4.47 1.33 -5.81
C THR A 137 3.64 2.45 -5.16
N ALA A 138 4.29 3.58 -4.88
CA ALA A 138 3.61 4.79 -4.42
C ALA A 138 3.87 6.00 -5.32
N TRP A 139 2.81 6.77 -5.60
CA TRP A 139 2.86 7.90 -6.54
C TRP A 139 2.00 9.09 -6.07
N LEU A 140 2.58 10.29 -6.01
CA LEU A 140 1.85 11.55 -5.77
C LEU A 140 0.97 11.58 -4.50
N ASN A 141 1.36 10.91 -3.42
CA ASN A 141 0.71 11.11 -2.12
C ASN A 141 1.11 12.46 -1.53
N GLY A 142 0.20 13.13 -0.83
CA GLY A 142 0.31 14.57 -0.54
C GLY A 142 1.56 14.98 0.25
N ASN A 143 1.92 14.23 1.29
CA ASN A 143 3.11 14.48 2.11
C ASN A 143 4.26 13.53 1.77
N THR A 144 4.05 12.21 1.94
CA THR A 144 5.07 11.20 1.65
C THR A 144 4.48 9.98 0.95
N ASN A 145 5.26 9.36 0.09
CA ASN A 145 4.94 8.06 -0.48
C ASN A 145 5.23 6.93 0.51
N PHE A 146 6.33 7.04 1.26
CA PHE A 146 6.71 6.11 2.33
C PHE A 146 7.15 6.87 3.57
N ILE A 147 6.62 6.52 4.74
CA ILE A 147 7.00 7.12 6.03
C ILE A 147 7.13 6.06 7.13
N PHE A 148 8.35 5.89 7.64
CA PHE A 148 8.73 4.91 8.66
C PHE A 148 9.72 5.53 9.65
N THR A 149 9.27 6.53 10.41
CA THR A 149 10.15 7.43 11.19
C THR A 149 10.40 6.99 12.63
N VAL A 150 9.74 5.93 13.09
CA VAL A 150 9.95 5.37 14.43
C VAL A 150 11.13 4.42 14.42
N ALA A 151 11.83 4.32 15.55
CA ALA A 151 13.02 3.47 15.72
C ALA A 151 12.65 1.98 15.81
N VAL A 152 12.10 1.43 14.73
CA VAL A 152 11.76 0.03 14.53
C VAL A 152 12.45 -0.45 13.26
N ALA A 153 12.93 -1.69 13.28
CA ALA A 153 13.67 -2.29 12.17
C ALA A 153 12.70 -2.84 11.09
N ASP A 154 11.82 -1.98 10.56
CA ASP A 154 10.99 -2.31 9.40
C ASP A 154 11.88 -2.72 8.22
N VAL A 155 11.43 -3.70 7.43
CA VAL A 155 12.17 -4.21 6.26
C VAL A 155 11.52 -3.71 4.99
N LEU A 156 12.24 -2.91 4.20
CA LEU A 156 11.77 -2.35 2.94
C LEU A 156 12.65 -2.87 1.80
N ARG A 157 12.06 -3.58 0.83
CA ARG A 157 12.76 -4.09 -0.37
C ARG A 157 11.97 -3.82 -1.64
N ASN A 158 12.67 -3.50 -2.73
CA ASN A 158 12.12 -3.40 -4.09
C ASN A 158 10.92 -2.44 -4.23
N ASN A 159 10.72 -1.50 -3.31
CA ASN A 159 9.62 -0.55 -3.39
C ASN A 159 9.95 0.56 -4.39
N LEU A 160 8.94 0.96 -5.16
CA LEU A 160 9.03 2.02 -6.15
C LEU A 160 8.31 3.28 -5.66
N THR A 161 9.05 4.39 -5.62
CA THR A 161 8.46 5.72 -5.46
C THR A 161 8.63 6.52 -6.74
N PHE A 162 7.56 7.18 -7.19
CA PHE A 162 7.64 8.18 -8.23
C PHE A 162 6.93 9.46 -7.77
N THR A 163 7.56 10.62 -7.98
CA THR A 163 7.08 11.94 -7.54
C THR A 163 6.44 11.94 -6.15
N GLY A 164 7.26 11.80 -5.11
CA GLY A 164 6.85 11.91 -3.71
C GLY A 164 8.02 11.76 -2.76
N ARG A 165 7.81 12.11 -1.49
CA ARG A 165 8.87 12.08 -0.47
C ARG A 165 8.95 10.72 0.21
N ILE A 166 10.13 10.42 0.74
CA ILE A 166 10.36 9.31 1.67
C ILE A 166 10.90 9.89 2.97
N ALA A 167 10.43 9.38 4.10
CA ALA A 167 10.95 9.71 5.42
C ALA A 167 11.14 8.43 6.22
N ARG A 168 12.32 8.20 6.79
CA ARG A 168 12.60 6.98 7.54
C ARG A 168 13.60 7.18 8.66
N HIS A 169 13.49 6.36 9.71
CA HIS A 169 14.48 6.26 10.76
C HIS A 169 15.73 5.52 10.25
N ALA A 170 16.88 5.76 10.86
CA ALA A 170 18.15 5.13 10.48
C ALA A 170 18.23 3.62 10.80
N VAL A 171 17.29 3.09 11.56
CA VAL A 171 17.24 1.65 11.92
C VAL A 171 16.34 0.84 11.00
N VAL A 172 15.56 1.50 10.14
CA VAL A 172 14.82 0.83 9.07
C VAL A 172 15.83 0.15 8.16
N ASP A 173 15.62 -1.13 7.90
CA ASP A 173 16.42 -1.91 6.99
C ASP A 173 15.83 -1.74 5.58
N ASP A 174 16.32 -0.75 4.82
CA ASP A 174 15.90 -0.47 3.46
C ASP A 174 17.02 -0.66 2.43
N GLU A 175 16.81 -1.57 1.48
CA GLU A 175 17.74 -1.82 0.38
C GLU A 175 16.96 -2.11 -0.91
N PHE A 176 17.60 -1.92 -2.06
CA PHE A 176 17.00 -2.19 -3.38
C PHE A 176 15.65 -1.51 -3.63
N ASN A 177 15.27 -0.50 -2.85
CA ASN A 177 14.14 0.36 -3.20
C ASN A 177 14.60 1.41 -4.20
N SER A 178 13.68 2.06 -4.89
CA SER A 178 14.05 3.01 -5.93
C SER A 178 14.91 4.18 -5.46
N TRP A 179 14.86 4.51 -4.17
CA TRP A 179 15.68 5.55 -3.54
C TRP A 179 17.04 5.07 -3.03
N ASN A 180 17.32 3.77 -3.06
CA ASN A 180 18.62 3.20 -2.71
C ASN A 180 19.52 3.02 -3.93
N LEU A 181 18.94 3.03 -5.13
CA LEU A 181 19.65 2.71 -6.37
C LEU A 181 20.02 3.98 -7.15
N PRO A 182 21.11 3.95 -7.94
CA PRO A 182 21.57 5.09 -8.75
C PRO A 182 20.74 5.24 -10.04
N ILE A 183 19.41 5.26 -9.91
CA ILE A 183 18.44 5.32 -11.01
C ILE A 183 17.71 6.65 -11.01
N THR A 184 17.40 7.16 -12.20
CA THR A 184 16.57 8.37 -12.36
C THR A 184 15.26 7.99 -13.00
N ILE A 185 14.18 8.08 -12.22
CA ILE A 185 12.83 7.72 -12.67
C ILE A 185 12.18 8.92 -13.35
N ASN A 186 11.56 8.68 -14.49
CA ASN A 186 10.79 9.67 -15.23
C ASN A 186 9.50 9.05 -15.79
N ALA A 187 8.67 9.86 -16.44
CA ALA A 187 7.37 9.41 -16.94
C ALA A 187 7.45 8.32 -18.02
N ALA A 188 8.55 8.23 -18.76
CA ALA A 188 8.75 7.21 -19.80
C ALA A 188 9.06 5.82 -19.24
N ASP A 189 9.39 5.72 -17.95
CA ASP A 189 9.59 4.43 -17.27
C ASP A 189 8.27 3.69 -17.01
N PHE A 190 7.13 4.34 -17.27
CA PHE A 190 5.78 3.80 -17.05
C PHE A 190 5.01 3.68 -18.37
N GLU A 191 4.25 2.60 -18.53
CA GLU A 191 3.32 2.41 -19.64
C GLU A 191 2.22 3.49 -19.61
N SER A 192 1.69 3.78 -18.42
CA SER A 192 0.69 4.84 -18.23
C SER A 192 0.77 5.46 -16.83
N LEU A 193 0.61 6.79 -16.80
CA LEU A 193 0.35 7.57 -15.59
C LEU A 193 -1.11 8.05 -15.51
N VAL A 194 -1.98 7.50 -16.36
CA VAL A 194 -3.42 7.79 -16.38
C VAL A 194 -4.17 6.64 -15.71
N ASP A 195 -4.87 6.95 -14.62
CA ASP A 195 -5.50 5.96 -13.73
C ASP A 195 -6.98 5.68 -14.03
N THR A 196 -7.53 6.24 -15.12
CA THR A 196 -8.95 6.09 -15.51
C THR A 196 -9.39 4.62 -15.56
N ILE A 197 -8.55 3.72 -16.08
CA ILE A 197 -8.89 2.29 -16.17
C ILE A 197 -8.74 1.61 -14.81
N ALA A 198 -7.70 1.91 -14.02
CA ALA A 198 -7.49 1.34 -12.69
C ALA A 198 -8.63 1.65 -11.72
N ARG A 199 -9.24 2.84 -11.86
CA ARG A 199 -10.46 3.27 -11.15
C ARG A 199 -11.76 2.69 -11.71
N GLY A 200 -11.71 2.13 -12.91
CA GLY A 200 -12.87 1.63 -13.63
C GLY A 200 -13.54 0.42 -12.96
N PRO A 201 -14.63 -0.08 -13.54
CA PRO A 201 -15.29 -1.29 -13.03
C PRO A 201 -14.32 -2.48 -13.05
N ARG A 202 -14.40 -3.32 -12.02
CA ARG A 202 -13.76 -4.63 -12.01
C ARG A 202 -14.17 -5.45 -13.22
N ARG A 203 -13.34 -6.43 -13.58
CA ARG A 203 -13.67 -7.40 -14.61
C ARG A 203 -14.86 -8.26 -14.14
N SER A 204 -15.54 -8.93 -15.07
CA SER A 204 -16.74 -9.71 -14.75
C SER A 204 -16.49 -10.90 -13.81
N ASP A 205 -15.23 -11.32 -13.64
CA ASP A 205 -14.77 -12.33 -12.70
C ASP A 205 -14.38 -11.76 -11.32
N GLY A 206 -14.57 -10.45 -11.11
CA GLY A 206 -14.22 -9.73 -9.88
C GLY A 206 -12.77 -9.26 -9.81
N THR A 207 -11.91 -9.67 -10.73
CA THR A 207 -10.49 -9.26 -10.72
C THR A 207 -10.35 -7.76 -11.03
N LEU A 208 -9.22 -7.19 -10.62
CA LEU A 208 -8.89 -5.80 -10.88
C LEU A 208 -8.92 -5.48 -12.39
N PRO A 209 -9.25 -4.23 -12.77
CA PRO A 209 -9.22 -3.83 -14.17
C PRO A 209 -7.82 -4.03 -14.78
N ALA A 210 -7.77 -4.52 -16.02
CA ALA A 210 -6.50 -4.62 -16.76
C ALA A 210 -6.07 -3.21 -17.21
N SER A 211 -5.18 -2.58 -16.45
CA SER A 211 -4.71 -1.21 -16.67
C SER A 211 -3.19 -1.20 -16.75
N GLY A 212 -2.63 -0.46 -17.72
CA GLY A 212 -1.18 -0.16 -17.74
C GLY A 212 -0.76 0.92 -16.72
N PHE A 213 -1.67 1.37 -15.86
CA PHE A 213 -1.38 2.42 -14.88
C PHE A 213 -0.30 1.95 -13.89
N LEU A 214 0.81 2.69 -13.83
CA LEU A 214 2.01 2.38 -13.03
C LEU A 214 2.68 1.03 -13.38
N HIS A 215 2.29 0.37 -14.46
CA HIS A 215 3.09 -0.68 -15.06
C HIS A 215 4.35 -0.07 -15.67
N LEU A 216 5.45 -0.81 -15.62
CA LEU A 216 6.70 -0.37 -16.24
C LEU A 216 6.59 -0.44 -17.76
N ALA A 217 7.14 0.55 -18.44
CA ALA A 217 7.33 0.47 -19.89
C ALA A 217 8.36 -0.62 -20.24
N THR A 218 8.26 -1.20 -21.44
CA THR A 218 9.11 -2.34 -21.86
C THR A 218 10.62 -2.07 -21.77
N GLU A 219 11.04 -0.82 -21.95
CA GLU A 219 12.44 -0.38 -21.91
C GLU A 219 12.78 0.37 -20.61
N SER A 220 11.94 0.21 -19.58
CA SER A 220 12.12 0.89 -18.30
C SER A 220 13.39 0.41 -17.61
N TYR A 221 14.19 1.35 -17.09
CA TYR A 221 15.38 1.03 -16.29
C TYR A 221 15.05 0.49 -14.91
N LEU A 222 13.77 0.30 -14.60
CA LEU A 222 13.27 -0.27 -13.34
C LEU A 222 13.08 -1.78 -13.40
N ILE A 223 13.22 -2.36 -14.60
CA ILE A 223 13.17 -3.80 -14.85
C ILE A 223 14.46 -4.46 -14.37
N ASP A 224 14.34 -5.64 -13.76
CA ASP A 224 15.46 -6.45 -13.26
C ASP A 224 16.39 -5.70 -12.27
N GLN A 225 15.88 -4.71 -11.53
CA GLN A 225 16.70 -3.91 -10.59
C GLN A 225 16.53 -4.27 -9.11
N GLY A 226 15.57 -5.12 -8.78
CA GLY A 226 15.30 -5.58 -7.42
C GLY A 226 16.25 -6.67 -6.95
N THR A 227 16.03 -7.11 -5.72
CA THR A 227 16.66 -8.32 -5.15
C THR A 227 15.63 -9.42 -4.98
N ASP A 228 16.04 -10.68 -5.08
CA ASP A 228 15.17 -11.82 -4.77
C ASP A 228 14.70 -11.75 -3.31
N VAL A 229 13.38 -11.69 -3.16
CA VAL A 229 12.65 -11.57 -1.88
C VAL A 229 11.72 -12.77 -1.66
N GLY A 230 11.89 -13.85 -2.45
CA GLY A 230 11.04 -15.04 -2.41
C GLY A 230 9.68 -14.87 -3.08
N LEU A 231 9.45 -13.76 -3.79
CA LEU A 231 8.27 -13.56 -4.62
C LEU A 231 8.56 -13.93 -6.08
N PRO A 232 7.55 -14.35 -6.86
CA PRO A 232 7.73 -14.66 -8.27
C PRO A 232 8.13 -13.41 -9.07
N TYR A 233 9.08 -13.59 -9.98
CA TYR A 233 9.52 -12.56 -10.93
C TYR A 233 9.88 -13.20 -12.27
N SER A 234 10.06 -12.37 -13.29
CA SER A 234 10.56 -12.76 -14.61
C SER A 234 11.84 -11.99 -14.92
N GLY A 235 12.66 -12.53 -15.84
CA GLY A 235 13.95 -11.91 -16.17
C GLY A 235 15.08 -12.39 -15.27
N THR A 236 16.01 -11.49 -14.95
CA THR A 236 17.22 -11.80 -14.18
C THR A 236 17.10 -11.45 -12.70
N ALA A 237 16.19 -10.55 -12.32
CA ALA A 237 15.88 -10.18 -10.95
C ALA A 237 14.44 -9.61 -10.87
N PRO A 238 13.85 -9.42 -9.68
CA PRO A 238 12.56 -8.75 -9.59
C PRO A 238 12.59 -7.32 -10.14
N ASP A 239 11.48 -6.90 -10.72
CA ASP A 239 11.28 -5.50 -11.10
C ASP A 239 11.03 -4.65 -9.85
N LEU A 240 11.34 -3.35 -9.91
CA LEU A 240 10.94 -2.45 -8.84
C LEU A 240 9.44 -2.17 -8.87
N GLY A 241 8.82 -2.22 -7.70
CA GLY A 241 7.42 -1.84 -7.50
C GLY A 241 6.45 -3.00 -7.64
N ALA A 242 5.16 -2.66 -7.79
CA ALA A 242 4.04 -3.59 -7.65
C ALA A 242 3.87 -4.59 -8.78
N TYR A 243 4.41 -4.29 -9.96
CA TYR A 243 4.19 -5.07 -11.17
C TYR A 243 5.50 -5.52 -11.77
N GLU A 244 5.51 -6.77 -12.19
CA GLU A 244 6.49 -7.27 -13.14
C GLU A 244 6.06 -6.85 -14.55
N ALA A 245 7.00 -6.34 -15.33
CA ALA A 245 6.82 -5.90 -16.70
C ALA A 245 6.61 -7.10 -17.65
N LEU A 246 7.27 -8.22 -17.35
CA LEU A 246 7.12 -9.46 -18.09
C LEU A 246 6.13 -10.40 -17.39
N PRO A 247 5.37 -11.21 -18.16
CA PRO A 247 4.51 -12.24 -17.59
C PRO A 247 5.29 -13.16 -16.66
N LEU A 248 4.76 -13.40 -15.46
CA LEU A 248 5.35 -14.35 -14.51
C LEU A 248 5.44 -15.77 -15.10
N PRO A 249 6.39 -16.60 -14.63
CA PRO A 249 6.49 -18.00 -15.03
C PRO A 249 5.17 -18.77 -14.84
N SER A 250 4.89 -19.70 -15.75
CA SER A 250 3.64 -20.47 -15.77
C SER A 250 3.38 -21.18 -14.43
N GLY A 251 2.18 -21.00 -13.88
CA GLY A 251 1.78 -21.59 -12.58
C GLY A 251 1.52 -20.54 -11.49
N TYR A 252 1.98 -19.31 -11.69
CA TYR A 252 1.63 -18.17 -10.85
C TYR A 252 0.51 -17.36 -11.49
N ARG A 253 -0.62 -17.23 -10.79
CA ARG A 253 -1.71 -16.28 -11.11
C ARG A 253 -1.92 -15.39 -9.89
N ARG A 254 -2.04 -14.09 -10.12
CA ARG A 254 -2.57 -13.13 -9.14
C ARG A 254 -4.09 -13.17 -9.11
#